data_AF-A0A7J4TVU0-F1
#
_entry.id   AF-A0A7J4TVU0-F1
#
_cell.length_a   1.000
_cell.length_b   1.000
_cell.length_c   1.000
_cell.angle_alpha   90.00
_cell.angle_beta   90.00
_cell.angle_gamma   90.00
#
_symmetry.space_group_name_H-M   'P 1'
#
loop_
_entity.id
_entity.type
_entity.pdbx_description
1 polymer ?
#
loop_
_entity_poly.entity_id
_entity_poly.type
_entity_poly.pdbx_seq_one_letter_code
_entity_poly.pdbx_strand_id
1 'polypeptide(L)'
;MGEITSWDSFYGEEVTPMKDFLGNFYSAEFFEEIHTRTPKGILEVGSGTGVMTIFLSHLGYDVVSIDNNEVVLKKAQKNNKHYNGTVKFKFGDAFKIPFKNGSFDMAISQGFFEHFNNEEIKKLLDEQLRVARKSVLISVPNSYYPVLDRGDERLRPLEWWLGLFRQMCPHHKVSGFDYQFMLRRNYPFKTFYRLFRGQKVQSLIIIEKANDKKMNDQ
;
A
#
# COMPACT_ATOMS: atom_id res chain seq x y z
N MET A 1 21.96 1.61 -16.32
CA MET A 1 20.58 2.02 -15.96
C MET A 1 20.72 3.36 -15.26
N GLY A 2 20.00 4.40 -15.72
CA GLY A 2 20.07 5.71 -15.06
C GLY A 2 19.53 5.61 -13.63
N GLU A 3 20.14 6.31 -12.68
CA GLU A 3 19.60 6.44 -11.33
C GLU A 3 18.18 7.02 -11.42
N ILE A 4 17.23 6.33 -10.80
CA ILE A 4 15.87 6.84 -10.67
C ILE A 4 15.90 7.88 -9.56
N THR A 5 16.03 9.16 -9.93
CA THR A 5 16.19 10.26 -8.96
C THR A 5 14.87 10.77 -8.39
N SER A 6 13.72 10.40 -8.99
CA SER A 6 12.41 10.89 -8.56
C SER A 6 11.28 9.89 -8.87
N TRP A 7 10.10 10.07 -8.27
CA TRP A 7 8.95 9.16 -8.46
C TRP A 7 8.25 9.34 -9.81
N ASP A 8 8.33 10.53 -10.40
CA ASP A 8 7.85 10.83 -11.75
C ASP A 8 8.60 10.05 -12.84
N SER A 9 9.93 9.93 -12.71
CA SER A 9 10.73 9.14 -13.66
C SER A 9 10.47 7.63 -13.56
N PHE A 10 10.04 7.14 -12.39
CA PHE A 10 9.74 5.71 -12.18
C PHE A 10 8.44 5.30 -12.88
N TYR A 11 7.37 6.08 -12.72
CA TYR A 11 6.08 5.68 -13.24
C TYR A 11 5.89 6.03 -14.71
N GLY A 12 6.56 7.06 -15.26
CA GLY A 12 6.33 7.53 -16.64
C GLY A 12 4.90 8.05 -16.86
N GLU A 13 4.59 8.63 -18.02
CA GLU A 13 3.33 9.35 -18.25
C GLU A 13 2.20 8.52 -18.90
N GLU A 14 2.53 7.33 -19.39
CA GLU A 14 1.57 6.47 -20.07
C GLU A 14 0.57 5.85 -19.10
N VAL A 15 -0.62 5.55 -19.61
CA VAL A 15 -1.64 4.79 -18.86
C VAL A 15 -1.04 3.43 -18.48
N THR A 16 -1.25 3.01 -17.24
CA THR A 16 -0.80 1.68 -16.82
C THR A 16 -1.45 0.63 -17.72
N PRO A 17 -0.70 -0.25 -18.41
CA PRO A 17 -1.28 -1.24 -19.30
C PRO A 17 -2.27 -2.18 -18.59
N MET A 18 -3.28 -2.63 -19.34
CA MET A 18 -4.34 -3.51 -18.84
C MET A 18 -3.77 -4.75 -18.13
N LYS A 19 -2.71 -5.36 -18.66
CA LYS A 19 -2.03 -6.52 -18.06
C LYS A 19 -1.57 -6.25 -16.62
N ASP A 20 -1.07 -5.05 -16.35
CA ASP A 20 -0.53 -4.65 -15.05
C ASP A 20 -1.69 -4.22 -14.14
N PHE A 21 -2.76 -3.69 -14.72
CA PHE A 21 -4.01 -3.45 -14.02
C PHE A 21 -4.63 -4.74 -13.47
N LEU A 22 -4.76 -5.79 -14.29
CA LEU A 22 -5.22 -7.11 -13.82
C LEU A 22 -4.16 -7.83 -12.97
N GLY A 23 -2.92 -7.37 -12.96
CA GLY A 23 -1.88 -7.91 -12.09
C GLY A 23 -2.29 -7.89 -10.62
N ASN A 24 -3.15 -6.94 -10.22
CA ASN A 24 -3.68 -6.86 -8.87
C ASN A 24 -4.55 -8.03 -8.45
N PHE A 25 -5.14 -8.81 -9.37
CA PHE A 25 -5.85 -10.05 -9.00
C PHE A 25 -4.96 -11.06 -8.27
N TYR A 26 -3.63 -10.95 -8.41
CA TYR A 26 -2.69 -11.78 -7.68
C TYR A 26 -2.50 -11.35 -6.22
N SER A 27 -3.04 -10.19 -5.83
CA SER A 27 -3.10 -9.71 -4.45
C SER A 27 -4.44 -10.05 -3.79
N ALA A 28 -5.03 -11.20 -4.12
CA ALA A 28 -6.37 -11.57 -3.67
C ALA A 28 -6.50 -11.51 -2.14
N GLU A 29 -5.50 -12.02 -1.43
CA GLU A 29 -5.47 -12.04 0.03
C GLU A 29 -5.49 -10.62 0.64
N PHE A 30 -4.90 -9.63 -0.04
CA PHE A 30 -4.97 -8.23 0.37
C PHE A 30 -6.41 -7.68 0.27
N PHE A 31 -7.10 -7.98 -0.82
CA PHE A 31 -8.50 -7.57 -1.01
C PHE A 31 -9.45 -8.33 -0.07
N GLU A 32 -9.19 -9.60 0.23
CA GLU A 32 -9.94 -10.37 1.21
C GLU A 32 -9.82 -9.77 2.62
N GLU A 33 -8.63 -9.37 3.04
CA GLU A 33 -8.45 -8.72 4.35
C GLU A 33 -9.16 -7.35 4.44
N ILE A 34 -9.21 -6.60 3.34
CA ILE A 34 -10.03 -5.39 3.26
C ILE A 34 -11.52 -5.75 3.38
N HIS A 35 -11.99 -6.73 2.60
CA HIS A 35 -13.40 -7.12 2.56
C HIS A 35 -13.92 -7.63 3.90
N THR A 36 -13.16 -8.52 4.57
CA THR A 36 -13.50 -9.08 5.88
C THR A 36 -13.63 -8.02 6.98
N ARG A 37 -12.95 -6.87 6.84
CA ARG A 37 -13.06 -5.74 7.77
C ARG A 37 -14.22 -4.79 7.47
N THR A 38 -14.88 -4.95 6.32
CA THR A 38 -16.06 -4.16 5.91
C THR A 38 -15.89 -2.63 6.06
N PRO A 39 -14.76 -2.03 5.64
CA PRO A 39 -14.62 -0.57 5.69
C PRO A 39 -15.61 0.08 4.71
N LYS A 40 -16.18 1.24 5.08
CA LYS A 40 -16.93 2.07 4.12
C LYS A 40 -16.01 3.05 3.42
N GLY A 41 -15.17 3.74 4.21
CA GLY A 41 -14.20 4.72 3.71
C GLY A 41 -12.76 4.24 3.87
N ILE A 42 -12.00 4.26 2.77
CA ILE A 42 -10.59 3.85 2.72
C ILE A 42 -9.73 5.04 2.27
N LEU A 43 -8.61 5.27 2.96
CA LEU A 43 -7.53 6.14 2.50
C LEU A 43 -6.35 5.30 2.03
N GLU A 44 -5.90 5.49 0.79
CA GLU A 44 -4.57 5.05 0.35
C GLU A 44 -3.55 6.18 0.53
N VAL A 45 -2.39 5.84 1.10
CA VAL A 45 -1.25 6.74 1.25
C VAL A 45 -0.12 6.25 0.35
N GLY A 46 0.34 7.11 -0.56
CA GLY A 46 1.29 6.74 -1.62
C GLY A 46 0.55 6.15 -2.81
N SER A 47 -0.14 7.01 -3.56
CA SER A 47 -1.04 6.61 -4.64
C SER A 47 -0.36 5.82 -5.76
N GLY A 48 0.89 6.18 -6.09
CA GLY A 48 1.59 5.62 -7.24
C GLY A 48 0.73 5.72 -8.50
N THR A 49 0.46 4.60 -9.15
CA THR A 49 -0.39 4.58 -10.36
C THR A 49 -1.90 4.56 -10.09
N GLY A 50 -2.33 4.45 -8.83
CA GLY A 50 -3.74 4.37 -8.42
C GLY A 50 -4.46 3.06 -8.78
N VAL A 51 -3.78 2.07 -9.36
CA VAL A 51 -4.41 0.84 -9.86
C VAL A 51 -5.10 0.05 -8.74
N MET A 52 -4.47 -0.04 -7.56
CA MET A 52 -5.06 -0.72 -6.40
C MET A 52 -6.36 -0.06 -5.96
N THR A 53 -6.35 1.26 -5.81
CA THR A 53 -7.54 2.01 -5.37
C THR A 53 -8.63 2.09 -6.42
N ILE A 54 -8.28 2.11 -7.71
CA ILE A 54 -9.26 1.99 -8.79
C ILE A 54 -9.98 0.65 -8.68
N PHE A 55 -9.25 -0.45 -8.44
CA PHE A 55 -9.85 -1.76 -8.23
C PHE A 55 -10.79 -1.78 -7.02
N LEU A 56 -10.38 -1.20 -5.89
CA LEU A 56 -11.25 -1.07 -4.71
C LEU A 56 -12.52 -0.25 -5.01
N SER A 57 -12.43 0.78 -5.85
CA SER A 57 -13.62 1.57 -6.23
C SER A 57 -14.64 0.72 -7.01
N HIS A 58 -14.19 -0.19 -7.87
CA HIS A 58 -15.05 -1.15 -8.58
C HIS A 58 -15.69 -2.19 -7.64
N LEU A 59 -15.06 -2.45 -6.49
CA LEU A 59 -15.65 -3.28 -5.42
C LEU A 59 -16.65 -2.51 -4.54
N GLY A 60 -16.91 -1.22 -4.83
CA GLY A 60 -17.93 -0.42 -4.16
C GLY A 60 -17.46 0.34 -2.91
N TYR A 61 -16.15 0.41 -2.64
CA TYR A 61 -15.62 1.20 -1.51
C TYR A 61 -15.55 2.71 -1.85
N ASP A 62 -15.74 3.59 -0.85
CA ASP A 62 -15.43 5.03 -1.00
C ASP A 62 -13.94 5.23 -0.72
N VAL A 63 -13.19 5.44 -1.80
CA VAL A 63 -11.73 5.47 -1.76
C VAL A 63 -11.21 6.88 -2.04
N VAL A 64 -10.38 7.35 -1.12
CA VAL A 64 -9.53 8.53 -1.30
C VAL A 64 -8.09 8.05 -1.40
N SER A 65 -7.32 8.61 -2.30
CA SER A 65 -5.89 8.28 -2.46
C SER A 65 -5.07 9.56 -2.48
N ILE A 66 -3.94 9.57 -1.76
CA ILE A 66 -3.04 10.72 -1.71
C ILE A 66 -1.63 10.41 -2.19
N ASP A 67 -1.02 11.41 -2.82
CA ASP A 67 0.38 11.41 -3.20
C ASP A 67 0.92 12.85 -3.12
N ASN A 68 2.21 13.01 -2.83
CA ASN A 68 2.86 14.32 -2.77
C ASN A 68 3.57 14.68 -4.08
N ASN A 69 3.52 13.81 -5.10
CA ASN A 69 4.06 14.07 -6.42
C ASN A 69 2.93 14.35 -7.41
N GLU A 70 2.85 15.57 -7.93
CA GLU A 70 1.79 15.97 -8.86
C GLU A 70 1.78 15.18 -10.16
N VAL A 71 2.94 14.76 -10.67
CA VAL A 71 3.04 13.99 -11.92
C VAL A 71 2.48 12.59 -11.72
N VAL A 72 2.84 11.95 -10.60
CA VAL A 72 2.29 10.65 -10.19
C VAL A 72 0.78 10.73 -10.00
N LEU A 73 0.31 11.77 -9.32
CA LEU A 73 -1.12 12.00 -9.09
C LEU A 73 -1.90 12.22 -10.41
N LYS A 74 -1.36 12.99 -11.35
CA LYS A 74 -1.94 13.19 -12.69
C LYS A 74 -2.05 11.88 -13.45
N LYS A 75 -1.04 11.01 -13.35
CA LYS A 75 -1.09 9.68 -13.93
C LYS A 75 -2.16 8.81 -13.27
N ALA A 76 -2.25 8.79 -11.95
CA ALA A 76 -3.29 8.04 -11.24
C ALA A 76 -4.70 8.50 -11.65
N GLN A 77 -4.92 9.81 -11.80
CA GLN A 77 -6.17 10.37 -12.32
C GLN A 77 -6.46 9.95 -13.77
N LYS A 78 -5.44 9.92 -14.63
CA LYS A 78 -5.55 9.45 -16.02
C LYS A 78 -5.95 7.97 -16.07
N ASN A 79 -5.32 7.13 -15.25
CA ASN A 79 -5.70 5.72 -15.08
C ASN A 79 -7.13 5.59 -14.59
N ASN A 80 -7.53 6.37 -13.58
CA ASN A 80 -8.88 6.33 -13.03
C ASN A 80 -9.94 6.67 -14.08
N LYS A 81 -9.70 7.69 -14.91
CA LYS A 81 -10.56 8.00 -16.05
C LYS A 81 -10.58 6.87 -17.09
N HIS A 82 -9.42 6.31 -17.42
CA HIS A 82 -9.31 5.24 -18.43
C HIS A 82 -10.02 3.96 -18.00
N TYR A 83 -9.90 3.58 -16.72
CA TYR A 83 -10.49 2.38 -16.15
C TYR A 83 -11.84 2.62 -15.46
N ASN A 84 -12.48 3.77 -15.71
CA ASN A 84 -13.79 4.13 -15.16
C ASN A 84 -13.91 3.96 -13.63
N GLY A 85 -12.85 4.27 -12.89
CA GLY A 85 -12.85 4.26 -11.42
C GLY A 85 -13.49 5.51 -10.83
N THR A 86 -13.91 5.41 -9.57
CA THR A 86 -14.55 6.52 -8.83
C THR A 86 -13.69 7.06 -7.68
N VAL A 87 -12.37 6.81 -7.74
CA VAL A 87 -11.42 7.20 -6.69
C VAL A 87 -11.22 8.72 -6.65
N LYS A 88 -11.16 9.29 -5.45
CA LYS A 88 -10.84 10.70 -5.23
C LYS A 88 -9.34 10.87 -4.97
N PHE A 89 -8.57 11.21 -6.00
CA PHE A 89 -7.14 11.52 -5.87
C PHE A 89 -6.94 12.95 -5.35
N LYS A 90 -6.11 13.11 -4.32
CA LYS A 90 -5.75 14.42 -3.77
C LYS A 90 -4.25 14.53 -3.55
N PHE A 91 -3.72 15.74 -3.75
CA PHE A 91 -2.37 16.03 -3.33
C PHE A 91 -2.29 16.00 -1.79
N GLY A 92 -1.29 15.33 -1.24
CA GLY A 92 -1.12 15.24 0.22
C GLY A 92 0.22 14.65 0.63
N ASP A 93 0.81 15.22 1.68
CA ASP A 93 2.01 14.70 2.32
C ASP A 93 1.65 13.59 3.31
N ALA A 94 2.30 12.44 3.19
CA ALA A 94 2.10 11.30 4.09
C ALA A 94 2.61 11.57 5.52
N PHE A 95 3.57 12.48 5.71
CA PHE A 95 4.04 12.92 7.03
C PHE A 95 3.09 13.91 7.70
N LYS A 96 2.11 14.44 6.96
CA LYS A 96 1.08 15.35 7.46
C LYS A 96 -0.19 15.22 6.62
N ILE A 97 -0.91 14.14 6.84
CA ILE A 97 -2.08 13.76 6.06
C ILE A 97 -3.18 14.83 6.24
N PRO A 98 -3.69 15.45 5.16
CA PRO A 98 -4.60 16.60 5.21
C PRO A 98 -6.06 16.22 5.52
N PHE A 99 -6.25 15.32 6.49
CA PHE A 99 -7.55 14.87 6.97
C PHE A 99 -7.60 14.88 8.49
N LYS A 100 -8.82 15.02 9.04
CA LYS A 100 -9.04 14.99 10.49
C LYS A 100 -8.83 13.59 11.05
N ASN A 101 -8.63 13.50 12.36
CA ASN A 101 -8.51 12.22 13.06
C ASN A 101 -9.75 11.36 12.80
N GLY A 102 -9.55 10.06 12.57
CA GLY A 102 -10.63 9.12 12.31
C GLY A 102 -11.52 9.47 11.11
N SER A 103 -11.00 10.13 10.09
CA SER A 103 -11.79 10.43 8.88
C SER A 103 -12.16 9.17 8.11
N PHE A 104 -11.30 8.14 8.13
CA PHE A 104 -11.47 6.91 7.35
C PHE A 104 -11.66 5.71 8.28
N ASP A 105 -12.37 4.68 7.82
CA ASP A 105 -12.46 3.42 8.58
C ASP A 105 -11.11 2.71 8.57
N MET A 106 -10.42 2.74 7.42
CA MET A 106 -9.15 2.07 7.17
C MET A 106 -8.18 2.98 6.41
N ALA A 107 -6.90 2.93 6.76
CA ALA A 107 -5.83 3.44 5.91
C ALA A 107 -5.05 2.25 5.31
N ILE A 108 -4.60 2.41 4.06
CA ILE A 108 -3.81 1.41 3.35
C ILE A 108 -2.59 2.05 2.68
N SER A 109 -1.55 1.25 2.48
CA SER A 109 -0.41 1.62 1.62
C SER A 109 0.20 0.36 1.02
N GLN A 110 0.57 0.40 -0.26
CA GLN A 110 1.20 -0.71 -0.96
C GLN A 110 2.44 -0.21 -1.68
N GLY A 111 3.58 -0.83 -1.40
CA GLY A 111 4.84 -0.45 -2.03
C GLY A 111 5.31 0.96 -1.62
N PHE A 112 5.34 1.21 -0.30
CA PHE A 112 5.54 2.55 0.26
C PHE A 112 6.53 2.54 1.43
N PHE A 113 6.25 1.77 2.49
CA PHE A 113 7.04 1.82 3.73
C PHE A 113 8.49 1.32 3.56
N GLU A 114 8.76 0.47 2.58
CA GLU A 114 10.08 -0.11 2.31
C GLU A 114 11.15 0.94 1.99
N HIS A 115 10.77 2.14 1.53
CA HIS A 115 11.68 3.21 1.10
C HIS A 115 12.12 4.17 2.22
N PHE A 116 11.59 4.01 3.44
CA PHE A 116 11.80 4.97 4.53
C PHE A 116 12.66 4.42 5.67
N ASN A 117 13.37 5.26 6.41
CA ASN A 117 14.07 4.81 7.62
C ASN A 117 13.11 4.61 8.82
N ASN A 118 13.61 4.07 9.93
CA ASN A 118 12.75 3.73 11.08
C ASN A 118 12.07 4.95 11.72
N GLU A 119 12.74 6.11 11.77
CA GLU A 119 12.13 7.33 12.33
C GLU A 119 11.00 7.85 11.43
N GLU A 120 11.20 7.77 10.13
CA GLU A 120 10.20 8.16 9.14
C GLU A 120 8.99 7.23 9.14
N ILE A 121 9.20 5.91 9.15
CA ILE A 121 8.12 4.91 9.29
C ILE A 121 7.27 5.21 10.51
N LYS A 122 7.89 5.54 11.65
CA LYS A 122 7.14 5.84 12.87
C LYS A 122 6.19 7.02 12.64
N LYS A 123 6.66 8.09 12.02
CA LYS A 123 5.86 9.27 11.70
C LYS A 123 4.74 8.95 10.70
N LEU A 124 5.06 8.20 9.65
CA LEU A 124 4.10 7.75 8.63
C LEU A 124 3.01 6.86 9.24
N LEU A 125 3.40 5.92 10.10
CA LEU A 125 2.50 5.05 10.83
C LEU A 125 1.58 5.84 11.75
N ASP A 126 2.13 6.81 12.49
CA ASP A 126 1.34 7.65 13.40
C ASP A 126 0.27 8.44 12.65
N GLU A 127 0.61 9.02 11.50
CA GLU A 127 -0.36 9.74 10.67
C GLU A 127 -1.44 8.80 10.11
N GLN A 128 -1.08 7.61 9.63
CA GLN A 128 -2.06 6.63 9.16
C GLN A 128 -2.98 6.13 10.31
N LEU A 129 -2.42 5.85 11.48
CA LEU A 129 -3.19 5.48 12.68
C LEU A 129 -4.08 6.63 13.17
N ARG A 130 -3.65 7.88 13.02
CA ARG A 130 -4.44 9.07 13.39
C ARG A 130 -5.68 9.20 12.52
N VAL A 131 -5.56 9.03 11.20
CA VAL A 131 -6.68 9.20 10.27
C VAL A 131 -7.57 7.96 10.14
N ALA A 132 -7.05 6.77 10.45
CA ALA A 132 -7.83 5.53 10.49
C ALA A 132 -8.59 5.36 11.82
N ARG A 133 -9.86 4.96 11.75
CA ARG A 133 -10.68 4.63 12.92
C ARG A 133 -10.41 3.23 13.44
N LYS A 134 -10.25 2.26 12.54
CA LYS A 134 -10.25 0.83 12.89
C LYS A 134 -8.93 0.14 12.61
N SER A 135 -8.35 0.34 11.43
CA SER A 135 -7.16 -0.42 11.04
C SER A 135 -6.28 0.27 10.00
N VAL A 136 -5.02 -0.13 9.99
CA VAL A 136 -4.04 0.20 8.95
C VAL A 136 -3.53 -1.08 8.31
N LEU A 137 -3.56 -1.18 6.98
CA LEU A 137 -3.02 -2.31 6.21
C LEU A 137 -1.83 -1.85 5.38
N ILE A 138 -0.70 -2.51 5.54
CA ILE A 138 0.57 -2.15 4.91
C ILE A 138 1.05 -3.34 4.10
N SER A 139 1.23 -3.17 2.79
CA SER A 139 1.85 -4.16 1.92
C SER A 139 3.23 -3.69 1.48
N VAL A 140 4.24 -4.53 1.71
CA VAL A 140 5.65 -4.26 1.41
C VAL A 140 6.32 -5.48 0.77
N PRO A 141 7.22 -5.28 -0.21
CA PRO A 141 7.97 -6.38 -0.78
C PRO A 141 8.87 -6.98 0.29
N ASN A 142 8.87 -8.31 0.37
CA ASN A 142 9.61 -9.04 1.39
C ASN A 142 10.97 -9.53 0.87
N SER A 143 11.72 -10.25 1.70
CA SER A 143 13.06 -10.76 1.34
C SER A 143 13.10 -11.75 0.17
N TYR A 144 11.94 -12.22 -0.29
CA TYR A 144 11.80 -13.09 -1.47
C TYR A 144 11.48 -12.31 -2.75
N TYR A 145 11.27 -10.99 -2.67
CA TYR A 145 11.03 -10.18 -3.85
C TYR A 145 12.30 -10.18 -4.74
N PRO A 146 12.21 -10.59 -6.02
CA PRO A 146 13.39 -10.92 -6.83
C PRO A 146 14.07 -9.71 -7.49
N VAL A 147 13.58 -8.49 -7.23
CA VAL A 147 14.07 -7.26 -7.84
C VAL A 147 14.17 -6.16 -6.79
N LEU A 148 15.05 -5.22 -7.03
CA LEU A 148 14.93 -3.89 -6.44
C LEU A 148 14.36 -3.00 -7.54
N ASP A 149 13.19 -2.39 -7.31
CA ASP A 149 12.53 -1.57 -8.30
C ASP A 149 13.26 -0.22 -8.43
N ARG A 150 13.68 0.37 -7.31
CA ARG A 150 14.46 1.61 -7.20
C ARG A 150 15.84 1.43 -6.58
N GLY A 151 16.05 0.42 -5.74
CA GLY A 151 17.32 0.15 -5.06
C GLY A 151 17.37 0.53 -3.59
N ASP A 152 16.38 1.26 -3.09
CA ASP A 152 16.26 1.69 -1.69
C ASP A 152 15.24 0.86 -0.89
N GLU A 153 14.60 -0.13 -1.52
CA GLU A 153 13.64 -1.00 -0.86
C GLU A 153 14.29 -1.84 0.25
N ARG A 154 13.75 -1.74 1.46
CA ARG A 154 14.10 -2.65 2.56
C ARG A 154 13.33 -3.96 2.43
N LEU A 155 13.85 -4.87 1.60
CA LEU A 155 13.35 -6.23 1.41
C LEU A 155 13.57 -7.12 2.65
N ARG A 156 12.84 -6.85 3.72
CA ARG A 156 12.92 -7.56 5.01
C ARG A 156 11.87 -8.67 5.09
N PRO A 157 12.13 -9.77 5.83
CA PRO A 157 11.12 -10.80 6.07
C PRO A 157 9.96 -10.27 6.94
N LEU A 158 8.81 -10.94 6.86
CA LEU A 158 7.59 -10.57 7.60
C LEU A 158 7.85 -10.36 9.10
N GLU A 159 8.62 -11.25 9.74
CA GLU A 159 8.88 -11.22 11.18
C GLU A 159 9.59 -9.94 11.60
N TRP A 160 10.46 -9.41 10.74
CA TRP A 160 11.16 -8.15 10.98
C TRP A 160 10.18 -6.98 10.98
N TRP A 161 9.30 -6.92 9.97
CA TRP A 161 8.26 -5.89 9.89
C TRP A 161 7.29 -5.96 11.07
N LEU A 162 6.83 -7.17 11.43
CA LEU A 162 5.96 -7.36 12.59
C LEU A 162 6.65 -6.92 13.89
N GLY A 163 7.93 -7.24 14.07
CA GLY A 163 8.72 -6.80 15.23
C GLY A 163 8.81 -5.28 15.32
N LEU A 164 9.15 -4.63 14.19
CA LEU A 164 9.23 -3.18 14.10
C LEU A 164 7.90 -2.51 14.46
N PHE A 165 6.80 -2.92 13.83
CA PHE A 165 5.50 -2.31 14.07
C PHE A 165 4.99 -2.55 15.49
N ARG A 166 5.22 -3.74 16.09
CA ARG A 166 4.89 -4.00 17.50
C ARG A 166 5.63 -3.07 18.45
N GLN A 167 6.89 -2.78 18.18
CA GLN A 167 7.66 -1.80 18.97
C GLN A 167 7.11 -0.38 18.81
N MET A 168 6.71 -0.01 17.60
CA MET A 168 6.25 1.35 17.28
C MET A 168 4.83 1.66 17.75
N CYS A 169 3.95 0.66 17.82
CA CYS A 169 2.56 0.84 18.25
C CYS A 169 2.14 -0.23 19.28
N PRO A 170 2.76 -0.26 20.48
CA PRO A 170 2.61 -1.35 21.45
C PRO A 170 1.19 -1.54 22.00
N HIS A 171 0.33 -0.53 21.88
CA HIS A 171 -1.07 -0.58 22.30
C HIS A 171 -2.03 -1.11 21.22
N HIS A 172 -1.53 -1.43 20.03
CA HIS A 172 -2.32 -1.91 18.89
C HIS A 172 -2.06 -3.39 18.63
N LYS A 173 -3.04 -4.08 18.07
CA LYS A 173 -2.85 -5.48 17.67
C LYS A 173 -2.18 -5.52 16.30
N VAL A 174 -0.98 -6.11 16.23
CA VAL A 174 -0.18 -6.23 15.01
C VAL A 174 -0.07 -7.71 14.58
N SER A 175 -0.58 -8.00 13.40
CA SER A 175 -0.54 -9.31 12.74
C SER A 175 -0.14 -9.16 11.27
N GLY A 176 0.12 -10.26 10.57
CA GLY A 176 0.43 -10.23 9.15
C GLY A 176 0.74 -11.60 8.59
N PHE A 177 0.86 -11.67 7.27
CA PHE A 177 1.20 -12.88 6.53
C PHE A 177 1.82 -12.52 5.18
N ASP A 178 2.61 -13.45 4.63
CA ASP A 178 3.10 -13.33 3.26
C ASP A 178 2.04 -13.77 2.26
N TYR A 179 1.97 -13.10 1.12
CA TYR A 179 1.02 -13.37 0.06
C TYR A 179 1.63 -13.22 -1.34
N GLN A 180 0.95 -13.79 -2.34
CA GLN A 180 1.41 -13.73 -3.73
C GLN A 180 1.26 -12.31 -4.29
N PHE A 181 2.14 -11.93 -5.21
CA PHE A 181 2.00 -10.71 -5.99
C PHE A 181 2.44 -10.95 -7.43
N MET A 182 1.84 -10.25 -8.39
CA MET A 182 2.33 -10.31 -9.77
C MET A 182 3.50 -9.35 -9.94
N LEU A 183 4.67 -9.89 -10.22
CA LEU A 183 5.86 -9.11 -10.56
C LEU A 183 5.68 -8.40 -11.91
N ARG A 184 6.04 -7.10 -11.97
CA ARG A 184 6.03 -6.31 -13.21
C ARG A 184 7.04 -6.90 -14.21
N ARG A 185 6.58 -7.12 -15.43
CA ARG A 185 7.24 -8.03 -16.38
C ARG A 185 8.19 -7.29 -17.32
N ASN A 186 9.49 -7.34 -16.99
CA ASN A 186 10.59 -7.15 -17.95
C ASN A 186 11.73 -8.18 -17.72
N TYR A 187 11.39 -9.45 -17.47
CA TYR A 187 12.39 -10.52 -17.33
C TYR A 187 12.65 -11.24 -18.66
N PRO A 188 13.91 -11.34 -19.11
CA PRO A 188 14.25 -11.96 -20.40
C PRO A 188 14.14 -13.49 -20.42
N PHE A 189 13.83 -14.17 -19.30
CA PHE A 189 13.76 -15.64 -19.26
C PHE A 189 12.44 -16.16 -18.69
N LYS A 190 11.59 -16.68 -19.59
CA LYS A 190 10.35 -17.43 -19.24
C LYS A 190 10.60 -18.62 -18.31
N THR A 191 11.80 -19.21 -18.34
CA THR A 191 12.16 -20.40 -17.57
C THR A 191 12.35 -20.11 -16.08
N PHE A 192 12.92 -18.94 -15.74
CA PHE A 192 13.14 -18.54 -14.35
C PHE A 192 11.82 -18.27 -13.64
N TYR A 193 10.87 -17.60 -14.30
CA TYR A 193 9.51 -17.34 -13.78
C TYR A 193 8.76 -18.60 -13.33
N ARG A 194 9.03 -19.77 -13.93
CA ARG A 194 8.39 -21.03 -13.55
C ARG A 194 8.88 -21.56 -12.19
N LEU A 195 10.08 -21.19 -11.75
CA LEU A 195 10.64 -21.54 -10.44
C LEU A 195 10.08 -20.66 -9.30
N PHE A 196 9.66 -19.42 -9.62
CA PHE A 196 9.13 -18.46 -8.64
C PHE A 196 7.59 -18.42 -8.63
N ARG A 197 6.90 -19.25 -9.43
CA ARG A 197 5.44 -19.38 -9.38
C ARG A 197 5.02 -19.91 -8.01
N GLY A 198 4.22 -19.13 -7.29
CA GLY A 198 3.73 -19.49 -5.96
C GLY A 198 4.59 -18.96 -4.80
N GLN A 199 5.71 -18.28 -5.10
CA GLN A 199 6.48 -17.63 -4.05
C GLN A 199 5.76 -16.36 -3.58
N LYS A 200 5.54 -16.30 -2.28
CA LYS A 200 4.94 -15.16 -1.60
C LYS A 200 5.99 -14.07 -1.41
N VAL A 201 5.91 -13.04 -2.23
CA VAL A 201 6.94 -12.00 -2.36
C VAL A 201 6.55 -10.67 -1.72
N GLN A 202 5.32 -10.56 -1.22
CA GLN A 202 4.84 -9.41 -0.46
C GLN A 202 4.47 -9.87 0.94
N SER A 203 4.72 -9.02 1.93
CA SER A 203 4.21 -9.15 3.29
C SER A 203 3.05 -8.18 3.48
N LEU A 204 1.90 -8.68 3.94
CA LEU A 204 0.81 -7.85 4.43
C LEU A 204 0.90 -7.75 5.95
N ILE A 205 0.99 -6.52 6.45
CA ILE A 205 0.93 -6.19 7.88
C ILE A 205 -0.42 -5.52 8.15
N ILE A 206 -1.06 -5.96 9.22
CA ILE A 206 -2.37 -5.50 9.66
C ILE A 206 -2.22 -4.97 11.08
N ILE A 207 -2.60 -3.72 11.28
CA ILE A 207 -2.59 -3.05 12.58
C ILE A 207 -4.02 -2.68 12.93
N GLU A 208 -4.60 -3.36 13.91
CA GLU A 208 -5.95 -3.10 14.41
C GLU A 208 -5.88 -2.18 15.64
N LYS A 209 -6.66 -1.11 15.62
CA LYS A 209 -6.80 -0.20 16.76
C LYS A 209 -7.57 -0.89 17.87
N ALA A 210 -7.03 -0.80 19.09
CA ALA A 210 -7.75 -1.27 20.27
C ALA A 210 -9.08 -0.50 20.37
N ASN A 211 -10.18 -1.20 20.64
CA ASN A 211 -11.47 -0.53 20.84
C ASN A 211 -11.37 0.35 22.10
N ASP A 212 -11.65 1.65 21.96
CA ASP A 212 -11.67 2.65 23.05
C ASP A 212 -12.68 2.33 24.18
N LYS A 213 -13.47 1.26 24.07
CA LYS A 213 -14.49 0.84 25.05
C LYS A 213 -13.95 0.38 26.41
N LYS A 214 -12.63 0.34 26.64
CA LYS A 214 -12.05 -0.06 27.94
C LYS A 214 -11.46 1.08 28.77
N MET A 215 -11.58 2.35 28.34
CA MET A 215 -11.00 3.49 29.06
C MET A 215 -11.99 4.34 29.87
N ASN A 216 -13.29 4.02 29.86
CA ASN A 216 -14.32 4.78 30.60
C ASN A 216 -14.97 4.02 31.77
N ASP A 217 -14.43 2.84 32.14
CA ASP A 217 -14.92 2.05 33.29
C ASP A 217 -13.86 1.98 34.42
N GLN A 218 -13.25 3.12 34.77
CA GLN A 218 -12.50 3.30 36.04
C GLN A 218 -12.79 4.65 36.66
#